data_AF-A0A7V6R924-F1
#
_entry.id   AF-A0A7V6R924-F1
#
_cell.length_a   1.000
_cell.length_b   1.000
_cell.length_c   1.000
_cell.angle_alpha   90.00
_cell.angle_beta   90.00
_cell.angle_gamma   90.00
#
_symmetry.space_group_name_H-M   'P 1'
#
loop_
_entity.id
_entity.type
_entity.pdbx_description
1 polymer ?
#
loop_
_entity_poly.entity_id
_entity_poly.type
_entity_poly.pdbx_seq_one_letter_code
_entity_poly.pdbx_strand_id
1 'polypeptide(L)'
;MEILGRTINAILKRPFILLFFAVITMIVTGINRFNPIIPILRGLDLITEGSFIESIVSYLQVLFDPSIIPVFAGFVAAFCIVTSLLAGLFLSGCFNVVNNAVANNKKKKGEYITGLRKYFGRIFLITLRSLIIAVLLIVFMLVASVPAIVITNASITSRPELIIPAVFVDILTILVILFGFMFFRAYIFFWYPAALNNEKKYFAYSRKIVDRHFWSIAAIILIFDLVFVLFVYLCTYISEPVIYFFVNWIFYTLFFTLLITYIFSAYRVYSNRIKERM
;
A
#
# COMPACT_ATOMS: atom_id res chain seq x y z
N MET A 1 -15.98 -8.04 15.54
CA MET A 1 -17.25 -7.58 14.94
C MET A 1 -17.48 -6.08 15.07
N GLU A 2 -17.19 -5.46 16.22
CA GLU A 2 -17.45 -4.02 16.44
C GLU A 2 -16.82 -3.07 15.40
N ILE A 3 -15.54 -3.29 15.02
CA ILE A 3 -14.82 -2.43 14.06
C ILE A 3 -15.45 -2.53 12.65
N LEU A 4 -15.77 -3.74 12.19
CA LEU A 4 -16.41 -3.95 10.88
C LEU A 4 -17.81 -3.34 10.83
N GLY A 5 -18.62 -3.51 11.88
CA GLY A 5 -19.93 -2.89 11.97
C GLY A 5 -19.87 -1.35 11.89
N ARG A 6 -18.92 -0.73 12.60
CA ARG A 6 -18.66 0.72 12.48
C ARG A 6 -18.22 1.14 11.09
N THR A 7 -17.41 0.31 10.43
CA THR A 7 -16.90 0.55 9.08
C THR A 7 -18.05 0.61 8.06
N ILE A 8 -18.91 -0.42 8.05
CA ILE A 8 -20.05 -0.50 7.14
C ILE A 8 -21.03 0.65 7.40
N ASN A 9 -21.33 0.95 8.67
CA ASN A 9 -22.23 2.04 9.03
C ASN A 9 -21.68 3.42 8.59
N ALA A 10 -20.36 3.64 8.69
CA ALA A 10 -19.74 4.86 8.23
C ALA A 10 -19.87 5.05 6.70
N ILE A 11 -19.70 3.98 5.92
CA ILE A 11 -19.87 3.99 4.46
C ILE A 11 -21.33 4.28 4.09
N LEU A 12 -22.29 3.57 4.72
CA LEU A 12 -23.72 3.75 4.44
C LEU A 12 -24.21 5.16 4.81
N LYS A 13 -23.74 5.74 5.91
CA LYS A 13 -24.09 7.11 6.31
C LYS A 13 -23.57 8.17 5.35
N ARG A 14 -22.48 7.90 4.63
CA ARG A 14 -21.79 8.88 3.78
C ARG A 14 -21.39 8.26 2.43
N PRO A 15 -22.35 8.11 1.49
CA PRO A 15 -22.09 7.49 0.18
C PRO A 15 -21.06 8.26 -0.67
N PHE A 16 -20.82 9.54 -0.34
CA PHE A 16 -19.73 10.31 -0.95
C PHE A 16 -18.35 9.62 -0.83
N ILE A 17 -18.10 8.87 0.25
CA ILE A 17 -16.84 8.13 0.41
C ILE A 17 -16.69 7.10 -0.72
N LEU A 18 -17.75 6.34 -1.00
CA LEU A 18 -17.78 5.34 -2.06
C LEU A 18 -17.65 5.98 -3.44
N LEU A 19 -18.39 7.07 -3.70
CA LEU A 19 -18.29 7.81 -4.96
C LEU A 19 -16.89 8.37 -5.21
N PHE A 20 -16.25 8.91 -4.17
CA PHE A 20 -14.88 9.42 -4.26
C PHE A 20 -13.88 8.32 -4.66
N PHE A 21 -13.92 7.18 -3.97
CA PHE A 21 -13.07 6.05 -4.35
C PHE A 21 -13.43 5.48 -5.71
N ALA A 22 -14.70 5.47 -6.10
CA ALA A 22 -15.12 5.02 -7.43
C ALA A 22 -14.47 5.85 -8.55
N VAL A 23 -14.39 7.18 -8.38
CA VAL A 23 -13.73 8.04 -9.37
C VAL A 23 -12.22 7.77 -9.41
N ILE A 24 -11.56 7.67 -8.26
CA ILE A 24 -10.12 7.40 -8.19
C ILE A 24 -9.79 6.04 -8.80
N THR A 25 -10.52 4.99 -8.41
CA THR A 25 -10.27 3.64 -8.91
C THR A 25 -10.60 3.52 -10.38
N MET A 26 -11.57 4.27 -10.90
CA MET A 26 -11.85 4.34 -12.35
C MET A 26 -10.66 4.91 -13.11
N ILE A 27 -10.05 5.99 -12.59
CA ILE A 27 -8.84 6.57 -13.18
C ILE A 27 -7.69 5.55 -13.12
N VAL A 28 -7.50 4.88 -11.98
CA VAL A 28 -6.44 3.88 -11.80
C VAL A 28 -6.64 2.66 -12.70
N THR A 29 -7.86 2.13 -12.83
CA THR A 29 -8.14 1.01 -13.74
C THR A 29 -8.01 1.44 -15.20
N GLY A 30 -8.40 2.67 -15.52
CA GLY A 30 -8.17 3.27 -16.84
C GLY A 30 -6.68 3.36 -17.16
N ILE A 31 -5.88 3.94 -16.27
CA ILE A 31 -4.43 3.99 -16.41
C ILE A 31 -3.89 2.57 -16.57
N ASN A 32 -4.20 1.63 -15.68
CA ASN A 32 -3.70 0.25 -15.76
C ASN A 32 -4.04 -0.44 -17.08
N ARG A 33 -5.20 -0.15 -17.68
CA ARG A 33 -5.59 -0.69 -18.98
C ARG A 33 -4.76 -0.12 -20.13
N PHE A 34 -4.49 1.18 -20.09
CA PHE A 34 -3.75 1.89 -21.15
C PHE A 34 -2.26 2.02 -20.86
N ASN A 35 -1.79 1.54 -19.70
CA ASN A 35 -0.42 1.67 -19.27
C ASN A 35 0.47 0.74 -20.13
N PRO A 36 1.35 1.29 -20.98
CA PRO A 36 2.22 0.48 -21.82
C PRO A 36 3.29 -0.25 -21.01
N ILE A 37 3.50 0.10 -19.72
CA ILE A 37 4.55 -0.48 -18.88
C ILE A 37 4.36 -1.98 -18.66
N ILE A 38 3.13 -2.47 -18.43
CA ILE A 38 2.90 -3.91 -18.18
C ILE A 38 3.13 -4.75 -19.45
N PRO A 39 2.62 -4.36 -20.64
CA PRO A 39 2.99 -5.00 -21.90
C PRO A 39 4.47 -4.89 -22.23
N ILE A 40 5.16 -3.79 -21.89
CA ILE A 40 6.61 -3.65 -22.10
C ILE A 40 7.38 -4.59 -21.16
N LEU A 41 7.01 -4.66 -19.88
CA LEU A 41 7.63 -5.59 -18.91
C LEU A 41 7.40 -7.06 -19.29
N ARG A 42 6.20 -7.42 -19.75
CA ARG A 42 5.89 -8.77 -20.24
C ARG A 42 6.45 -9.05 -21.64
N GLY A 43 6.58 -8.03 -22.47
CA GLY A 43 7.19 -8.12 -23.80
C GLY A 43 8.72 -8.21 -23.72
N LEU A 44 9.32 -7.76 -22.62
CA LEU A 44 10.73 -7.95 -22.33
C LEU A 44 11.08 -9.41 -22.02
N ASP A 45 10.16 -10.20 -21.46
CA ASP A 45 10.32 -11.66 -21.35
C ASP A 45 10.48 -12.35 -22.72
N LEU A 46 10.04 -11.71 -23.82
CA LEU A 46 10.23 -12.18 -25.19
C LEU A 46 11.53 -11.65 -25.84
N ILE A 47 12.15 -10.61 -25.27
CA ILE A 47 13.33 -9.93 -25.84
C ILE A 47 14.63 -10.39 -25.15
N THR A 48 14.58 -10.74 -23.86
CA THR A 48 15.70 -11.39 -23.18
C THR A 48 15.58 -12.90 -23.32
N GLU A 49 16.40 -13.50 -24.20
CA GLU A 49 16.62 -14.97 -24.27
C GLU A 49 17.25 -15.55 -22.98
N GLY A 50 17.54 -14.70 -21.98
CA GLY A 50 18.08 -15.09 -20.68
C GLY A 50 17.01 -15.54 -19.69
N SER A 51 17.43 -16.28 -18.66
CA SER A 51 16.54 -16.72 -17.59
C SER A 51 15.97 -15.52 -16.81
N PHE A 52 14.76 -15.65 -16.26
CA PHE A 52 14.12 -14.62 -15.41
C PHE A 52 15.05 -14.08 -14.30
N ILE A 53 15.93 -14.94 -13.79
CA ILE A 53 16.93 -14.63 -12.77
C ILE A 53 18.02 -13.69 -13.34
N GLU A 54 18.52 -13.95 -14.55
CA GLU A 54 19.53 -13.11 -15.21
C GLU A 54 18.99 -11.72 -15.52
N SER A 55 17.71 -11.63 -15.92
CA SER A 55 17.04 -10.34 -16.11
C SER A 55 17.00 -9.54 -14.82
N ILE A 56 16.64 -10.17 -13.68
CA ILE A 56 16.68 -9.51 -12.36
C ILE A 56 18.09 -9.01 -12.04
N VAL A 57 19.11 -9.85 -12.20
CA VAL A 57 20.52 -9.48 -11.91
C VAL A 57 20.97 -8.31 -12.79
N SER A 58 20.61 -8.31 -14.08
CA SER A 58 20.90 -7.21 -15.00
C SER A 58 20.24 -5.90 -14.57
N TYR A 59 18.95 -5.94 -14.18
CA TYR A 59 18.26 -4.76 -13.66
C TYR A 59 18.92 -4.21 -12.38
N LEU A 60 19.37 -5.08 -11.49
CA LEU A 60 20.11 -4.68 -10.29
C LEU A 60 21.39 -3.93 -10.67
N GLN A 61 22.16 -4.47 -11.61
CA GLN A 61 23.42 -3.85 -12.04
C GLN A 61 23.20 -2.45 -12.62
N VAL A 62 22.18 -2.26 -13.46
CA VAL A 62 21.82 -0.94 -13.99
C VAL A 62 21.38 0.01 -12.88
N LEU A 63 20.60 -0.47 -11.91
CA LEU A 63 20.09 0.35 -10.81
C LEU A 63 21.20 0.77 -9.83
N PHE A 64 22.29 0.01 -9.75
CA PHE A 64 23.47 0.30 -8.94
C PHE A 64 24.60 1.00 -9.70
N ASP A 65 24.43 1.32 -10.99
CA ASP A 65 25.43 2.05 -11.75
C ASP A 65 25.61 3.48 -11.18
N PRO A 66 26.82 3.86 -10.71
CA PRO A 66 27.08 5.17 -10.13
C PRO A 66 26.69 6.36 -11.02
N SER A 67 26.70 6.17 -12.34
CA SER A 67 26.32 7.21 -13.31
C SER A 67 24.81 7.43 -13.39
N ILE A 68 24.02 6.37 -13.14
CA ILE A 68 22.55 6.38 -13.22
C ILE A 68 21.93 6.82 -11.90
N ILE A 69 22.58 6.49 -10.76
CA ILE A 69 22.06 6.78 -9.41
C ILE A 69 21.57 8.24 -9.24
N PRO A 70 22.32 9.30 -9.63
CA PRO A 70 21.85 10.68 -9.45
C PRO A 70 20.58 11.00 -10.26
N VAL A 71 20.50 10.51 -11.50
CA VAL A 71 19.35 10.72 -12.39
C VAL A 71 18.13 9.98 -11.84
N PHE A 72 18.32 8.73 -11.43
CA PHE A 72 17.27 7.93 -10.82
C PHE A 72 16.76 8.54 -9.51
N ALA A 73 17.67 8.98 -8.64
CA ALA A 73 17.32 9.66 -7.40
C ALA A 73 16.53 10.95 -7.65
N GLY A 74 16.92 11.75 -8.65
CA GLY A 74 16.19 12.94 -9.08
C GLY A 74 14.77 12.62 -9.57
N PHE A 75 14.62 11.59 -10.39
CA PHE A 75 13.31 11.12 -10.87
C PHE A 75 12.42 10.64 -9.72
N VAL A 76 12.96 9.82 -8.82
CA VAL A 76 12.24 9.31 -7.65
C VAL A 76 11.82 10.45 -6.72
N ALA A 77 12.68 11.44 -6.48
CA ALA A 77 12.35 12.60 -5.68
C ALA A 77 11.21 13.41 -6.30
N ALA A 78 11.28 13.70 -7.60
CA ALA A 78 10.22 14.39 -8.33
C ALA A 78 8.89 13.61 -8.28
N PHE A 79 8.93 12.29 -8.50
CA PHE A 79 7.78 11.42 -8.39
C PHE A 79 7.15 11.45 -6.99
N CYS A 80 7.97 11.38 -5.93
CA CYS A 80 7.51 11.46 -4.55
C CYS A 80 6.82 12.80 -4.26
N ILE A 81 7.39 13.92 -4.73
CA ILE A 81 6.83 15.25 -4.53
C ILE A 81 5.48 15.39 -5.25
N VAL A 82 5.39 15.04 -6.53
CA VAL A 82 4.15 15.16 -7.31
C VAL A 82 3.07 14.25 -6.73
N THR A 83 3.40 12.99 -6.44
CA THR A 83 2.44 12.03 -5.88
C THR A 83 1.96 12.46 -4.50
N SER A 84 2.86 12.96 -3.64
CA SER A 84 2.46 13.44 -2.31
C SER A 84 1.61 14.71 -2.38
N LEU A 85 1.84 15.59 -3.36
CA LEU A 85 1.01 16.78 -3.59
C LEU A 85 -0.41 16.39 -4.02
N LEU A 86 -0.53 15.49 -4.99
CA LEU A 86 -1.83 14.95 -5.42
C LEU A 86 -2.54 14.23 -4.26
N ALA A 87 -1.82 13.36 -3.54
CA ALA A 87 -2.36 12.68 -2.37
C ALA A 87 -2.79 13.67 -1.27
N GLY A 88 -2.02 14.72 -1.03
CA GLY A 88 -2.39 15.81 -0.11
C GLY A 88 -3.70 16.46 -0.51
N LEU A 89 -3.89 16.78 -1.80
CA LEU A 89 -5.12 17.39 -2.32
C LEU A 89 -6.34 16.46 -2.18
N PHE A 90 -6.20 15.20 -2.57
CA PHE A 90 -7.31 14.25 -2.62
C PHE A 90 -7.62 13.63 -1.25
N LEU A 91 -6.61 13.13 -0.54
CA LEU A 91 -6.79 12.38 0.69
C LEU A 91 -7.15 13.27 1.88
N SER A 92 -6.69 14.52 1.94
CA SER A 92 -6.99 15.40 3.10
C SER A 92 -8.48 15.64 3.30
N GLY A 93 -9.20 15.93 2.22
CA GLY A 93 -10.64 16.12 2.26
C GLY A 93 -11.37 14.79 2.51
N CYS A 94 -10.98 13.73 1.81
CA CYS A 94 -11.60 12.41 1.96
C CYS A 94 -11.43 11.84 3.37
N PHE A 95 -10.21 11.84 3.91
CA PHE A 95 -9.94 11.37 5.27
C PHE A 95 -10.69 12.15 6.33
N ASN A 96 -10.91 13.46 6.13
CA ASN A 96 -11.76 14.22 7.05
C ASN A 96 -13.22 13.76 7.00
N VAL A 97 -13.76 13.47 5.81
CA VAL A 97 -15.12 12.93 5.67
C VAL A 97 -15.23 11.55 6.31
N VAL A 98 -14.26 10.67 6.07
CA VAL A 98 -14.18 9.32 6.67
C VAL A 98 -14.09 9.43 8.19
N ASN A 99 -13.19 10.25 8.72
CA ASN A 99 -13.01 10.43 10.16
C ASN A 99 -14.30 10.92 10.84
N ASN A 100 -14.99 11.87 10.23
CA ASN A 100 -16.28 12.36 10.72
C ASN A 100 -17.41 11.31 10.61
N ALA A 101 -17.40 10.47 9.57
CA ALA A 101 -18.34 9.37 9.40
C ALA A 101 -18.18 8.33 10.52
N VAL A 102 -16.94 7.88 10.73
CA VAL A 102 -16.56 6.94 11.79
C VAL A 102 -16.82 7.55 13.18
N ALA A 103 -16.75 8.88 13.29
CA ALA A 103 -17.06 9.59 14.52
C ALA A 103 -18.54 9.73 14.86
N ASN A 104 -19.44 9.34 13.96
CA ASN A 104 -20.87 9.66 14.05
C ASN A 104 -21.15 11.17 14.17
N ASN A 105 -20.27 12.01 13.62
CA ASN A 105 -20.48 13.46 13.61
C ASN A 105 -21.59 13.81 12.61
N LYS A 106 -22.43 14.80 12.97
CA LYS A 106 -23.47 15.35 12.06
C LYS A 106 -22.83 15.82 10.76
N LYS A 107 -23.46 15.49 9.63
CA LYS A 107 -23.00 15.88 8.29
C LYS A 107 -23.03 17.40 8.17
N LYS A 108 -21.86 18.02 7.95
CA LYS A 108 -21.74 19.46 7.67
C LYS A 108 -21.55 19.67 6.17
N LYS A 109 -22.09 20.76 5.62
CA LYS A 109 -21.80 21.17 4.24
C LYS A 109 -20.32 21.56 4.14
N GLY A 110 -19.64 21.16 3.06
CA GLY A 110 -18.24 21.54 2.81
C GLY A 110 -17.18 20.80 3.64
N GLU A 111 -17.49 19.65 4.24
CA GLU A 111 -16.51 18.86 5.04
C GLU A 111 -15.23 18.52 4.29
N TYR A 112 -15.31 18.27 2.98
CA TYR A 112 -14.12 18.02 2.16
C TYR A 112 -13.19 19.24 2.13
N ILE A 113 -13.73 20.42 1.83
CA ILE A 113 -12.97 21.68 1.74
C ILE A 113 -12.38 22.04 3.10
N THR A 114 -13.16 21.86 4.18
CA THR A 114 -12.68 22.05 5.55
C THR A 114 -11.52 21.10 5.87
N GLY A 115 -11.61 19.84 5.43
CA GLY A 115 -10.54 18.85 5.58
C GLY A 115 -9.28 19.24 4.82
N LEU A 116 -9.43 19.67 3.57
CA LEU A 116 -8.33 20.15 2.75
C LEU A 116 -7.60 21.32 3.40
N ARG A 117 -8.32 22.40 3.75
CA ARG A 117 -7.71 23.59 4.35
C ARG A 117 -6.99 23.30 5.67
N LYS A 118 -7.53 22.38 6.49
CA LYS A 118 -6.98 22.07 7.81
C LYS A 118 -5.85 21.06 7.79
N TYR A 119 -5.92 20.04 6.94
CA TYR A 119 -5.04 18.87 7.01
C TYR A 119 -4.07 18.74 5.83
N PHE A 120 -4.20 19.53 4.75
CA PHE A 120 -3.36 19.44 3.55
C PHE A 120 -1.87 19.30 3.86
N GLY A 121 -1.28 20.26 4.57
CA GLY A 121 0.16 20.23 4.86
C GLY A 121 0.59 19.01 5.68
N ARG A 122 -0.26 18.54 6.61
CA ARG A 122 0.04 17.34 7.40
C ARG A 122 0.00 16.08 6.54
N ILE A 123 -1.03 15.91 5.72
CA ILE A 123 -1.18 14.76 4.85
C ILE A 123 -0.09 14.75 3.78
N PHE A 124 0.18 15.89 3.15
CA PHE A 124 1.28 16.05 2.20
C PHE A 124 2.62 15.56 2.78
N LEU A 125 3.00 16.05 3.97
CA LEU A 125 4.26 15.67 4.62
C LEU A 125 4.30 14.20 5.04
N ILE A 126 3.17 13.66 5.53
CA ILE A 126 3.06 12.23 5.87
C ILE A 126 3.22 11.39 4.61
N THR A 127 2.53 11.74 3.52
CA THR A 127 2.61 11.00 2.26
C THR A 127 4.01 11.08 1.67
N LEU A 128 4.63 12.26 1.63
CA LEU A 128 6.00 12.44 1.15
C LEU A 128 6.98 11.56 1.94
N ARG A 129 6.95 11.61 3.28
CA ARG A 129 7.80 10.75 4.12
C ARG A 129 7.51 9.27 3.91
N SER A 130 6.24 8.90 3.80
CA SER A 130 5.86 7.50 3.58
C SER A 130 6.34 6.97 2.24
N LEU A 131 6.34 7.79 1.18
CA LEU A 131 6.85 7.41 -0.14
C LEU A 131 8.36 7.24 -0.13
N ILE A 132 9.09 8.16 0.50
CA ILE A 132 10.55 8.04 0.66
C ILE A 132 10.90 6.75 1.42
N ILE A 133 10.22 6.49 2.53
CA ILE A 133 10.43 5.26 3.30
C ILE A 133 10.02 4.02 2.49
N ALA A 134 8.95 4.08 1.68
CA ALA A 134 8.55 2.99 0.80
C ALA A 134 9.62 2.67 -0.24
N VAL A 135 10.19 3.70 -0.90
CA VAL A 135 11.28 3.54 -1.86
C VAL A 135 12.48 2.88 -1.19
N LEU A 136 12.91 3.40 -0.04
CA LEU A 136 14.03 2.83 0.71
C LEU A 136 13.75 1.36 1.07
N LEU A 137 12.53 1.07 1.56
CA LEU A 137 12.12 -0.30 1.88
C LEU A 137 12.21 -1.21 0.65
N ILE A 138 11.71 -0.77 -0.51
CA ILE A 138 11.79 -1.56 -1.76
C ILE A 138 13.25 -1.86 -2.11
N VAL A 139 14.14 -0.87 -2.04
CA VAL A 139 15.57 -1.08 -2.30
C VAL A 139 16.17 -2.08 -1.30
N PHE A 140 15.88 -1.93 -0.01
CA PHE A 140 16.35 -2.88 1.01
C PHE A 140 15.82 -4.30 0.77
N MET A 141 14.55 -4.46 0.40
CA MET A 141 13.96 -5.77 0.12
C MET A 141 14.57 -6.43 -1.11
N LEU A 142 14.84 -5.63 -2.14
CA LEU A 142 15.48 -6.08 -3.36
C LEU A 142 16.92 -6.54 -3.09
N VAL A 143 17.69 -5.79 -2.29
CA VAL A 143 19.04 -6.22 -1.84
C VAL A 143 18.97 -7.47 -0.98
N ALA A 144 18.01 -7.55 -0.05
CA ALA A 144 17.82 -8.72 0.81
C ALA A 144 17.43 -9.98 0.03
N SER A 145 16.89 -9.85 -1.17
CA SER A 145 16.52 -10.97 -2.04
C SER A 145 17.70 -11.55 -2.82
N VAL A 146 18.83 -10.83 -2.92
CA VAL A 146 19.99 -11.27 -3.73
C VAL A 146 20.54 -12.63 -3.28
N PRO A 147 20.79 -12.90 -1.98
CA PRO A 147 21.32 -14.19 -1.55
C PRO A 147 20.40 -15.37 -1.90
N ALA A 148 19.09 -15.21 -1.73
CA ALA A 148 18.08 -16.19 -2.11
C ALA A 148 18.17 -16.51 -3.60
N ILE A 149 18.13 -15.47 -4.45
CA ILE A 149 18.20 -15.62 -5.91
C ILE A 149 19.49 -16.35 -6.33
N VAL A 150 20.64 -16.00 -5.76
CA VAL A 150 21.93 -16.59 -6.13
C VAL A 150 22.02 -18.07 -5.73
N ILE A 151 21.61 -18.42 -4.51
CA ILE A 151 21.67 -19.81 -4.01
C ILE A 151 20.67 -20.69 -4.76
N THR A 152 19.47 -20.17 -5.04
CA THR A 152 18.45 -20.87 -5.82
C THR A 152 18.88 -21.07 -7.28
N ASN A 153 19.55 -20.08 -7.89
CA ASN A 153 20.09 -20.27 -9.24
C ASN A 153 21.21 -21.33 -9.28
N ALA A 154 22.09 -21.33 -8.27
CA ALA A 154 23.16 -22.30 -8.16
C ALA A 154 22.64 -23.74 -7.95
N SER A 155 21.54 -23.91 -7.19
CA SER A 155 20.93 -25.22 -6.94
C SER A 155 20.26 -25.81 -8.19
N ILE A 156 19.65 -24.96 -9.03
CA ILE A 156 19.01 -25.38 -10.29
C ILE A 156 20.04 -25.70 -11.37
N THR A 157 21.11 -24.90 -11.48
CA THR A 157 22.00 -24.93 -12.66
C THR A 157 23.19 -25.86 -12.48
N SER A 158 23.80 -25.91 -11.30
CA SER A 158 25.16 -26.48 -11.16
C SER A 158 25.32 -27.43 -9.99
N ARG A 159 24.55 -27.29 -8.90
CA ARG A 159 24.78 -28.02 -7.64
C ARG A 159 23.47 -28.42 -6.97
N PRO A 160 22.84 -29.53 -7.37
CA PRO A 160 21.58 -29.97 -6.78
C PRO A 160 21.68 -30.28 -5.27
N GLU A 161 22.89 -30.53 -4.73
CA GLU A 161 23.08 -30.63 -3.27
C GLU A 161 22.69 -29.35 -2.51
N LEU A 162 22.58 -28.20 -3.18
CA LEU A 162 22.19 -26.92 -2.57
C LEU A 162 20.67 -26.70 -2.49
N ILE A 163 19.82 -27.66 -2.90
CA ILE A 163 18.36 -27.50 -2.86
C ILE A 163 17.85 -27.23 -1.44
N ILE A 164 18.31 -27.99 -0.44
CA ILE A 164 17.87 -27.81 0.95
C ILE A 164 18.27 -26.42 1.49
N PRO A 165 19.56 -25.98 1.36
CA PRO A 165 19.95 -24.61 1.67
C PRO A 165 19.15 -23.54 0.92
N ALA A 166 18.88 -23.73 -0.37
CA ALA A 166 18.13 -22.79 -1.20
C ALA A 166 16.71 -22.56 -0.64
N VAL A 167 15.98 -23.65 -0.40
CA VAL A 167 14.62 -23.59 0.17
C VAL A 167 14.62 -22.87 1.54
N PHE A 168 15.61 -23.14 2.38
CA PHE A 168 15.73 -22.48 3.68
C PHE A 168 15.92 -20.97 3.55
N VAL A 169 16.84 -20.53 2.67
CA VAL A 169 17.12 -19.11 2.44
C VAL A 169 15.92 -18.41 1.79
N ASP A 170 15.22 -19.08 0.88
CA ASP A 170 14.01 -18.56 0.26
C ASP A 170 12.89 -18.33 1.29
N ILE A 171 12.64 -19.30 2.17
CA ILE A 171 11.65 -19.16 3.26
C ILE A 171 12.02 -17.97 4.17
N LEU A 172 13.29 -17.86 4.57
CA LEU A 172 13.76 -16.76 5.41
C LEU A 172 13.55 -15.41 4.71
N THR A 173 13.88 -15.33 3.43
CA THR A 173 13.73 -14.12 2.61
C THR A 173 12.27 -13.72 2.49
N ILE A 174 11.37 -14.67 2.21
CA ILE A 174 9.92 -14.43 2.18
C ILE A 174 9.42 -13.89 3.52
N LEU A 175 9.86 -14.47 4.65
CA LEU A 175 9.48 -13.99 5.98
C LEU A 175 9.96 -12.56 6.23
N VAL A 176 11.22 -12.24 5.91
CA VAL A 176 11.77 -10.89 6.07
C VAL A 176 10.98 -9.88 5.23
N ILE A 177 10.70 -10.21 3.97
CA ILE A 177 9.91 -9.37 3.06
C ILE A 177 8.51 -9.15 3.64
N LEU A 178 7.82 -10.23 4.00
CA LEU A 178 6.47 -10.19 4.56
C LEU A 178 6.42 -9.31 5.81
N PHE A 179 7.30 -9.56 6.78
CA PHE A 179 7.32 -8.80 8.02
C PHE A 179 7.66 -7.33 7.78
N GLY A 180 8.66 -7.01 6.97
CA GLY A 180 9.01 -5.61 6.69
C GLY A 180 7.87 -4.86 6.00
N PHE A 181 7.13 -5.49 5.09
CA PHE A 181 5.91 -4.91 4.50
C PHE A 181 4.80 -4.71 5.54
N MET A 182 4.59 -5.67 6.44
CA MET A 182 3.57 -5.57 7.50
C MET A 182 3.91 -4.46 8.50
N PHE A 183 5.17 -4.38 8.95
CA PHE A 183 5.66 -3.28 9.78
C PHE A 183 5.46 -1.94 9.07
N PHE A 184 5.89 -1.81 7.82
CA PHE A 184 5.71 -0.56 7.10
C PHE A 184 4.23 -0.14 7.01
N ARG A 185 3.35 -1.04 6.57
CA ARG A 185 1.93 -0.72 6.37
C ARG A 185 1.21 -0.43 7.67
N ALA A 186 1.42 -1.21 8.73
CA ALA A 186 0.75 -0.99 10.00
C ALA A 186 1.03 0.42 10.57
N TYR A 187 2.28 0.86 10.52
CA TYR A 187 2.70 2.16 11.08
C TYR A 187 2.24 3.32 10.19
N ILE A 188 2.38 3.20 8.86
CA ILE A 188 1.96 4.24 7.92
C ILE A 188 0.44 4.39 7.90
N PHE A 189 -0.32 3.29 7.83
CA PHE A 189 -1.79 3.34 7.78
C PHE A 189 -2.39 4.01 9.01
N PHE A 190 -1.83 3.77 10.20
CA PHE A 190 -2.30 4.40 11.44
C PHE A 190 -1.79 5.83 11.64
N TRP A 191 -0.78 6.26 10.88
CA TRP A 191 -0.27 7.62 10.93
C TRP A 191 -1.30 8.65 10.42
N TYR A 192 -2.00 8.31 9.34
CA TYR A 192 -3.04 9.15 8.75
C TYR A 192 -4.19 9.49 9.71
N PRO A 193 -4.92 8.54 10.30
CA PRO A 193 -5.99 8.86 11.25
C PRO A 193 -5.46 9.54 12.52
N ALA A 194 -4.23 9.26 12.94
CA ALA A 194 -3.62 9.97 14.06
C ALA A 194 -3.37 11.46 13.78
N ALA A 195 -2.99 11.81 12.54
CA ALA A 195 -2.77 13.20 12.14
C ALA A 195 -4.05 14.05 12.10
N LEU A 196 -5.20 13.40 11.91
CA LEU A 196 -6.51 14.05 11.94
C LEU A 196 -7.04 14.25 13.36
N ASN A 197 -6.78 13.29 14.25
CA ASN A 197 -7.35 13.26 15.60
C ASN A 197 -6.44 13.85 16.69
N ASN A 198 -5.13 14.03 16.42
CA ASN A 198 -4.19 14.64 17.37
C ASN A 198 -3.51 15.87 16.75
N GLU A 199 -3.29 16.90 17.56
CA GLU A 199 -2.64 18.13 17.09
C GLU A 199 -1.11 18.05 17.11
N LYS A 200 -0.53 17.34 18.09
CA LYS A 200 0.91 17.21 18.29
C LYS A 200 1.32 15.74 18.42
N LYS A 201 2.56 15.43 18.07
CA LYS A 201 3.18 14.09 18.22
C LYS A 201 2.33 12.94 17.64
N TYR A 202 1.62 13.19 16.55
CA TYR A 202 0.67 12.23 15.97
C TYR A 202 1.33 10.91 15.53
N PHE A 203 2.60 10.93 15.08
CA PHE A 203 3.35 9.70 14.81
C PHE A 203 3.65 8.88 16.07
N ALA A 204 4.08 9.53 17.16
CA ALA A 204 4.36 8.82 18.41
C ALA A 204 3.09 8.18 18.99
N TYR A 205 1.94 8.85 18.83
CA TYR A 205 0.66 8.31 19.26
C TYR A 205 0.21 7.11 18.40
N SER A 206 0.31 7.21 17.06
CA SER A 206 0.01 6.06 16.19
C SER A 206 0.94 4.90 16.47
N ARG A 207 2.24 5.16 16.67
CA ARG A 207 3.24 4.16 17.05
C ARG A 207 2.81 3.39 18.31
N LYS A 208 2.43 4.09 19.39
CA LYS A 208 1.97 3.44 20.64
C LYS A 208 0.74 2.55 20.41
N ILE A 209 -0.18 2.94 19.53
CA ILE A 209 -1.35 2.10 19.18
C ILE A 209 -0.89 0.83 18.45
N VAL A 210 -0.05 0.99 17.43
CA VAL A 210 0.43 -0.09 16.59
C VAL A 210 1.29 -1.05 17.39
N ASP A 211 2.25 -0.58 18.19
CA ASP A 211 3.12 -1.42 19.03
C ASP A 211 2.29 -2.33 19.95
N ARG A 212 1.17 -1.83 20.51
CA ARG A 212 0.32 -2.59 21.43
C ARG A 212 -0.60 -3.60 20.74
N HIS A 213 -1.00 -3.34 19.50
CA HIS A 213 -1.98 -4.15 18.76
C HIS A 213 -1.42 -4.69 17.44
N PHE A 214 -0.08 -4.75 17.31
CA PHE A 214 0.59 -5.00 16.04
C PHE A 214 0.09 -6.29 15.38
N TRP A 215 0.07 -7.39 16.12
CA TRP A 215 -0.38 -8.69 15.62
C TRP A 215 -1.83 -8.68 15.13
N SER A 216 -2.73 -7.97 15.83
CA SER A 216 -4.12 -7.84 15.40
C SER A 216 -4.26 -6.99 14.14
N ILE A 217 -3.44 -5.94 14.00
CA ILE A 217 -3.43 -5.06 12.82
C ILE A 217 -2.79 -5.76 11.62
N ALA A 218 -1.68 -6.46 11.83
CA ALA A 218 -1.00 -7.22 10.79
C ALA A 218 -1.88 -8.37 10.28
N ALA A 219 -2.52 -9.13 11.17
CA ALA A 219 -3.41 -10.22 10.77
C ALA A 219 -4.57 -9.74 9.88
N ILE A 220 -5.21 -8.62 10.21
CA ILE A 220 -6.29 -8.10 9.37
C ILE A 220 -5.78 -7.53 8.04
N ILE A 221 -4.64 -6.84 8.03
CA ILE A 221 -4.01 -6.38 6.79
C ILE A 221 -3.69 -7.58 5.88
N LEU A 222 -3.15 -8.66 6.45
CA LEU A 222 -2.87 -9.89 5.72
C LEU A 222 -4.14 -10.54 5.16
N ILE A 223 -5.25 -10.54 5.90
CA ILE A 223 -6.55 -11.00 5.37
C ILE A 223 -6.98 -10.16 4.16
N PHE A 224 -6.86 -8.82 4.25
CA PHE A 224 -7.14 -7.95 3.10
C PHE A 224 -6.25 -8.29 1.90
N ASP A 225 -4.97 -8.57 2.13
CA ASP A 225 -4.03 -8.95 1.07
C ASP A 225 -4.40 -10.28 0.42
N LEU A 226 -4.73 -11.30 1.22
CA LEU A 226 -5.18 -12.60 0.71
C LEU A 226 -6.44 -12.46 -0.15
N VAL A 227 -7.41 -11.67 0.31
CA VAL A 227 -8.64 -11.38 -0.47
C VAL A 227 -8.31 -10.66 -1.77
N PHE A 228 -7.39 -9.69 -1.73
CA PHE A 228 -6.97 -8.95 -2.92
C PHE A 228 -6.25 -9.86 -3.93
N VAL A 229 -5.28 -10.66 -3.49
CA VAL A 229 -4.54 -11.61 -4.32
C VAL A 229 -5.47 -12.66 -4.92
N LEU A 230 -6.38 -13.22 -4.10
CA LEU A 230 -7.38 -14.18 -4.58
C LEU A 230 -8.27 -13.55 -5.65
N PHE A 231 -8.73 -12.32 -5.47
CA PHE A 231 -9.54 -11.63 -6.47
C PHE A 231 -8.76 -11.38 -7.78
N VAL A 232 -7.51 -10.91 -7.69
CA VAL A 232 -6.66 -10.69 -8.86
C VAL A 232 -6.43 -12.01 -9.60
N TYR A 233 -6.20 -13.10 -8.88
CA TYR A 233 -6.08 -14.44 -9.45
C TYR A 233 -7.37 -14.86 -10.18
N LEU A 234 -8.54 -14.70 -9.56
CA LEU A 234 -9.83 -15.00 -10.19
C LEU A 234 -10.08 -14.16 -11.45
N CYS A 235 -9.62 -12.90 -11.47
CA CYS A 235 -9.74 -12.03 -12.63
C CYS A 235 -8.90 -12.50 -13.83
N THR A 236 -7.91 -13.36 -13.64
CA THR A 236 -7.13 -13.92 -14.77
C THR A 236 -7.97 -14.84 -15.67
N TYR A 237 -9.08 -15.38 -15.17
CA TYR A 237 -10.01 -16.20 -15.94
C TYR A 237 -11.02 -15.38 -16.75
N ILE A 238 -11.08 -14.06 -16.55
CA ILE A 238 -11.99 -13.18 -17.30
C ILE A 238 -11.30 -12.80 -18.61
N SER A 239 -11.72 -13.43 -19.70
CA SER A 239 -11.16 -13.17 -21.04
C SER A 239 -11.67 -11.87 -21.66
N GLU A 240 -12.91 -11.48 -21.34
CA GLU A 240 -13.57 -10.31 -21.91
C GLU A 240 -13.03 -8.99 -21.33
N PRO A 241 -12.37 -8.13 -22.14
CA PRO A 241 -11.68 -6.95 -21.62
C PRO A 241 -12.59 -5.92 -20.95
N VAL A 242 -13.82 -5.77 -21.46
CA VAL A 242 -14.81 -4.84 -20.92
C VAL A 242 -15.29 -5.33 -19.55
N ILE A 243 -15.60 -6.62 -19.45
CA ILE A 243 -16.02 -7.24 -18.18
C ILE A 243 -14.89 -7.15 -17.15
N TYR A 244 -13.66 -7.47 -17.56
CA TYR A 244 -12.47 -7.34 -16.71
C TYR A 244 -12.32 -5.92 -16.15
N PHE A 245 -12.52 -4.90 -16.98
CA PHE A 245 -12.45 -3.50 -16.55
C PHE A 245 -13.48 -3.17 -15.47
N PHE A 246 -14.76 -3.48 -15.70
CA PHE A 246 -15.83 -3.16 -14.76
C PHE A 246 -15.73 -3.96 -13.46
N VAL A 247 -15.38 -5.25 -13.54
CA VAL A 247 -15.20 -6.11 -12.37
C VAL A 247 -14.07 -5.59 -11.47
N ASN A 248 -12.91 -5.25 -12.06
CA ASN A 248 -11.81 -4.65 -11.30
C ASN A 248 -12.18 -3.29 -10.71
N TRP A 249 -12.87 -2.44 -11.47
CA TRP A 249 -13.28 -1.13 -11.00
C TRP A 249 -14.22 -1.22 -9.80
N ILE A 250 -15.25 -2.06 -9.87
CA ILE A 250 -16.20 -2.28 -8.77
C ILE A 250 -15.47 -2.84 -7.55
N PHE A 251 -14.65 -3.88 -7.74
CA PHE A 251 -13.92 -4.49 -6.62
C PHE A 251 -12.94 -3.53 -5.97
N TYR A 252 -12.08 -2.84 -6.73
CA TYR A 252 -11.14 -1.87 -6.17
C TYR A 252 -11.86 -0.76 -5.41
N THR A 253 -12.98 -0.27 -5.95
CA THR A 253 -13.80 0.73 -5.27
C THR A 253 -14.26 0.25 -3.90
N LEU A 254 -14.87 -0.94 -3.84
CA LEU A 254 -15.37 -1.51 -2.60
C LEU A 254 -14.23 -1.85 -1.63
N PHE A 255 -13.17 -2.48 -2.14
CA PHE A 255 -12.01 -2.93 -1.39
C PHE A 255 -11.28 -1.76 -0.73
N PHE A 256 -10.89 -0.73 -1.49
CA PHE A 256 -10.16 0.41 -0.93
C PHE A 256 -11.03 1.26 -0.02
N THR A 257 -12.32 1.43 -0.35
CA THR A 257 -13.28 2.11 0.55
C THR A 257 -13.39 1.39 1.89
N LEU A 258 -13.53 0.06 1.86
CA LEU A 258 -13.64 -0.77 3.05
C LEU A 258 -12.35 -0.73 3.87
N LEU A 259 -11.20 -0.94 3.22
CA LEU A 259 -9.89 -0.94 3.87
C LEU A 259 -9.61 0.39 4.57
N ILE A 260 -9.78 1.52 3.86
CA ILE A 260 -9.49 2.85 4.43
C ILE A 260 -10.44 3.15 5.59
N THR A 261 -11.74 2.92 5.40
CA THR A 261 -12.72 3.18 6.47
C THR A 261 -12.50 2.24 7.66
N TYR A 262 -12.05 1.02 7.41
CA TYR A 262 -11.68 0.05 8.45
C TYR A 262 -10.51 0.56 9.28
N ILE A 263 -9.44 1.06 8.66
CA ILE A 263 -8.27 1.59 9.37
C ILE A 263 -8.67 2.76 10.27
N PHE A 264 -9.52 3.68 9.80
CA PHE A 264 -10.03 4.78 10.63
C PHE A 264 -10.89 4.29 11.79
N SER A 265 -11.73 3.27 11.55
CA SER A 265 -12.56 2.64 12.58
C SER A 265 -11.71 1.92 13.64
N ALA A 266 -10.71 1.16 13.20
CA ALA A 266 -9.77 0.45 14.05
C ALA A 266 -8.95 1.42 14.91
N TYR A 267 -8.40 2.48 14.30
CA TYR A 267 -7.70 3.54 15.01
C TYR A 267 -8.54 4.10 16.16
N ARG A 268 -9.82 4.40 15.92
CA ARG A 268 -10.70 4.96 16.96
C ARG A 268 -10.96 3.97 18.10
N VAL A 269 -11.25 2.72 17.78
CA VAL A 269 -11.50 1.67 18.79
C VAL A 269 -10.25 1.45 19.65
N TYR A 270 -9.07 1.31 19.03
CA TYR A 270 -7.83 1.12 19.78
C TYR A 270 -7.40 2.36 20.56
N SER A 271 -7.62 3.57 20.02
CA SER A 271 -7.34 4.83 20.71
C SER A 271 -8.18 4.96 21.99
N ASN A 272 -9.47 4.62 21.94
CA ASN A 272 -10.36 4.66 23.11
C ASN A 272 -9.89 3.67 24.19
N ARG A 273 -9.58 2.42 23.82
CA ARG A 273 -9.08 1.40 24.76
C ARG A 273 -7.76 1.79 25.44
N ILE A 274 -6.93 2.58 24.77
CA ILE A 274 -5.68 3.08 25.36
C ILE A 274 -5.97 4.21 26.35
N LYS A 275 -6.93 5.09 26.07
CA LYS A 275 -7.36 6.16 26.99
C LYS A 275 -8.01 5.62 28.26
N GLU A 276 -8.81 4.55 28.16
CA GLU A 276 -9.47 3.90 29.32
C GLU A 276 -8.49 3.19 30.27
N ARG A 277 -7.24 2.94 29.84
CA ARG A 277 -6.20 2.26 30.64
C ARG A 277 -5.12 3.20 31.17
N MET A 278 -5.27 4.52 30.97
CA MET A 278 -4.42 5.56 31.54
C MET A 278 -5.21 6.32 32.59
#